data_AF-A0A2G1YBW2-F1
#
_entry.id   AF-A0A2G1YBW2-F1
#
_cell.length_a   1.000
_cell.length_b   1.000
_cell.length_c   1.000
_cell.angle_alpha   90.00
_cell.angle_beta   90.00
_cell.angle_gamma   90.00
#
_symmetry.space_group_name_H-M   'P 1'
#
loop_
_entity.id
_entity.type
_entity.pdbx_description
1 polymer ?
#
loop_
_entity_poly.entity_id
_entity_poly.type
_entity_poly.pdbx_seq_one_letter_code
_entity_poly.pdbx_strand_id
1 'polypeptide(L)'
;MLRAETMRDMQGKTNGLTLKAFVLIGAWGFTILSLFLNIDASNNLFARSGSMLVLVAIIISYQLMASRNAYHNNQLAMSKDGNPVDFSKQHPSTFHHQLEKAAQITAVIGTVIWGYGDLFINKLF
;
A
#
# COMPACT_ATOMS: atom_id res chain seq x y z
N MET A 1 -19.96 23.63 -15.89
CA MET A 1 -18.49 23.61 -15.66
C MET A 1 -18.11 22.86 -14.39
N LEU A 2 -18.65 23.18 -13.20
CA LEU A 2 -18.35 22.48 -11.94
C LEU A 2 -18.37 20.93 -12.02
N ARG A 3 -19.40 20.35 -12.66
CA ARG A 3 -19.56 18.88 -12.73
C ARG A 3 -18.41 18.16 -13.47
N ALA A 4 -17.76 18.82 -14.42
CA ALA A 4 -16.64 18.25 -15.19
C ALA A 4 -15.29 18.33 -14.43
N GLU A 5 -15.16 19.25 -13.48
CA GLU A 5 -13.99 19.33 -12.59
C GLU A 5 -14.10 18.29 -11.47
N THR A 6 -15.29 18.14 -10.87
CA THR A 6 -15.52 17.12 -9.83
C THR A 6 -15.28 15.70 -10.34
N MET A 7 -15.65 15.41 -11.60
CA MET A 7 -15.42 14.10 -12.23
C MET A 7 -13.93 13.84 -12.50
N ARG A 8 -13.15 14.85 -12.87
CA ARG A 8 -11.70 14.74 -13.11
C ARG A 8 -10.94 14.47 -11.82
N ASP A 9 -11.29 15.13 -10.72
CA ASP A 9 -10.66 14.91 -9.41
C ASP A 9 -10.93 13.51 -8.87
N MET A 10 -12.17 13.00 -9.05
CA MET A 10 -12.53 11.63 -8.68
C MET A 10 -11.74 10.61 -9.50
N GLN A 11 -11.56 10.85 -10.80
CA GLN A 11 -10.84 9.95 -11.70
C GLN A 11 -9.33 9.94 -11.41
N GLY A 12 -8.72 11.10 -11.16
CA GLY A 12 -7.30 11.21 -10.77
C GLY A 12 -6.99 10.51 -9.44
N LYS A 13 -7.86 10.67 -8.43
CA LYS A 13 -7.72 10.00 -7.14
C LYS A 13 -7.86 8.48 -7.24
N THR A 14 -8.75 8.00 -8.12
CA THR A 14 -8.96 6.56 -8.36
C THR A 14 -7.75 5.93 -9.04
N ASN A 15 -7.20 6.58 -10.07
CA ASN A 15 -6.02 6.10 -10.79
C ASN A 15 -4.79 5.98 -9.89
N GLY A 16 -4.60 6.92 -8.95
CA GLY A 16 -3.53 6.87 -7.97
C GLY A 16 -3.65 5.70 -6.99
N LEU A 17 -4.86 5.30 -6.62
CA LEU A 17 -5.09 4.13 -5.77
C LEU A 17 -4.85 2.82 -6.53
N THR A 18 -5.34 2.73 -7.77
CA THR A 18 -5.13 1.56 -8.63
C THR A 18 -3.63 1.35 -8.90
N LEU A 19 -2.88 2.43 -9.15
CA LEU A 19 -1.41 2.34 -9.33
C LEU A 19 -0.71 1.75 -8.10
N LYS A 20 -1.05 2.20 -6.89
CA LYS A 20 -0.48 1.66 -5.64
C LYS A 20 -0.80 0.18 -5.47
N ALA A 21 -2.02 -0.24 -5.80
CA ALA A 21 -2.40 -1.65 -5.80
C ALA A 21 -1.57 -2.47 -6.81
N PHE A 22 -1.37 -1.96 -8.02
CA PHE A 22 -0.51 -2.59 -9.03
C PHE A 22 0.94 -2.73 -8.55
N VAL A 23 1.51 -1.70 -7.91
CA VAL A 23 2.86 -1.75 -7.34
C VAL A 23 2.96 -2.81 -6.25
N LEU A 24 1.95 -2.92 -5.37
CA LEU A 24 1.91 -3.93 -4.32
C LEU A 24 1.84 -5.36 -4.90
N ILE A 25 0.98 -5.57 -5.90
CA ILE A 25 0.86 -6.86 -6.61
C ILE A 25 2.16 -7.18 -7.34
N GLY A 26 2.80 -6.20 -7.97
CA GLY A 26 4.09 -6.36 -8.63
C GLY A 26 5.20 -6.74 -7.67
N ALA A 27 5.22 -6.14 -6.47
CA ALA A 27 6.17 -6.51 -5.42
C ALA A 27 5.97 -7.95 -4.94
N TRP A 28 4.72 -8.37 -4.73
CA TRP A 28 4.39 -9.77 -4.46
C TRP A 28 4.84 -10.71 -5.58
N GLY A 29 4.57 -10.35 -6.84
CA GLY A 29 5.02 -11.11 -8.01
C GLY A 29 6.54 -11.26 -8.06
N PHE A 30 7.28 -10.20 -7.73
CA PHE A 30 8.74 -10.23 -7.64
C PHE A 30 9.23 -11.15 -6.52
N THR A 31 8.61 -11.11 -5.33
CA THR A 31 8.96 -12.00 -4.22
C THR A 31 8.68 -13.47 -4.55
N ILE A 32 7.56 -13.77 -5.20
CA ILE A 32 7.21 -15.13 -5.66
C ILE A 32 8.19 -15.59 -6.75
N LEU A 33 8.48 -14.74 -7.75
CA LEU A 33 9.46 -15.05 -8.79
C LEU A 33 10.85 -15.31 -8.17
N SER A 34 11.24 -14.51 -7.18
CA SER A 34 12.49 -14.71 -6.44
C SER A 34 12.51 -16.03 -5.68
N LEU A 35 11.39 -16.55 -5.20
CA LEU A 35 11.31 -17.87 -4.57
C LEU A 35 11.64 -18.98 -5.59
N PHE A 36 11.03 -18.92 -6.79
CA PHE A 36 11.27 -19.91 -7.84
C PHE A 36 12.69 -19.86 -8.40
N LEU A 37 13.27 -18.66 -8.56
CA LEU A 37 14.66 -18.50 -9.01
C LEU A 37 15.68 -18.94 -7.95
N ASN A 38 15.26 -19.09 -6.68
CA ASN A 38 16.15 -19.52 -5.60
C ASN A 38 16.28 -21.04 -5.46
N ILE A 39 15.61 -21.81 -6.32
CA ILE A 39 15.63 -23.28 -6.27
C ILE A 39 17.01 -23.84 -6.65
N ASP A 40 17.80 -23.12 -7.46
CA ASP A 40 19.10 -23.61 -7.96
C ASP A 40 20.32 -22.82 -7.45
N ALA A 41 20.11 -21.70 -6.76
CA ALA A 41 21.19 -20.82 -6.33
C ALA A 41 21.29 -20.77 -4.80
N SER A 42 22.49 -21.01 -4.26
CA SER A 42 22.87 -20.80 -2.84
C SER A 42 22.80 -19.32 -2.38
N ASN A 43 22.08 -18.49 -3.13
CA ASN A 43 21.99 -17.07 -2.89
C ASN A 43 20.76 -16.77 -2.02
N ASN A 44 20.89 -15.92 -1.02
CA ASN A 44 19.76 -15.54 -0.15
C ASN A 44 18.84 -14.50 -0.83
N LEU A 45 18.59 -14.64 -2.13
CA LEU A 45 17.80 -13.70 -2.94
C LEU A 45 16.36 -13.61 -2.45
N PHE A 46 15.77 -14.73 -2.05
CA PHE A 46 14.42 -14.76 -1.50
C PHE A 46 14.31 -13.92 -0.22
N ALA A 47 15.19 -14.14 0.76
CA ALA A 47 15.23 -13.35 1.98
C ALA A 47 15.43 -11.86 1.70
N ARG A 48 16.31 -11.50 0.75
CA ARG A 48 16.53 -10.10 0.32
C ARG A 48 15.32 -9.49 -0.39
N SER A 49 14.56 -10.27 -1.16
CA SER A 49 13.31 -9.78 -1.78
C SER A 49 12.24 -9.45 -0.74
N GLY A 50 12.29 -10.10 0.44
CA GLY A 50 11.43 -9.80 1.57
C GLY A 50 11.58 -8.36 2.07
N SER A 51 12.82 -7.84 2.18
CA SER A 51 13.04 -6.46 2.64
C SER A 51 12.54 -5.42 1.64
N MET A 52 12.63 -5.70 0.34
CA MET A 52 12.02 -4.87 -0.71
C MET A 52 10.48 -4.86 -0.61
N LEU A 53 9.87 -6.02 -0.35
CA LEU A 53 8.42 -6.13 -0.13
C LEU A 53 7.96 -5.28 1.06
N VAL A 54 8.72 -5.31 2.17
CA VAL A 54 8.47 -4.45 3.34
C VAL A 54 8.56 -2.98 2.98
N LEU A 55 9.62 -2.57 2.29
CA LEU A 55 9.85 -1.17 1.93
C LEU A 55 8.69 -0.62 1.09
N VAL A 56 8.27 -1.36 0.05
CA VAL A 56 7.15 -0.99 -0.81
C VAL A 56 5.86 -0.87 0.00
N ALA A 57 5.59 -1.85 0.87
CA ALA A 57 4.41 -1.85 1.72
C ALA A 57 4.36 -0.63 2.67
N ILE A 58 5.48 -0.27 3.30
CA ILE A 58 5.57 0.91 4.17
C ILE A 58 5.39 2.21 3.38
N ILE A 59 6.03 2.34 2.21
CA ILE A 59 5.89 3.53 1.35
C ILE A 59 4.41 3.74 0.98
N ILE A 60 3.73 2.67 0.54
CA ILE A 60 2.31 2.72 0.18
C ILE A 60 1.47 3.11 1.40
N SER A 61 1.70 2.47 2.55
CA SER A 61 0.98 2.78 3.80
C SER A 61 1.15 4.25 4.21
N TYR A 62 2.38 4.76 4.16
CA TYR A 62 2.67 6.17 4.48
C TYR A 62 1.97 7.14 3.53
N GLN A 63 1.99 6.87 2.23
CA GLN A 63 1.28 7.70 1.25
C GLN A 63 -0.25 7.67 1.45
N LEU A 64 -0.81 6.52 1.85
CA LEU A 64 -2.24 6.41 2.15
C LEU A 64 -2.61 7.20 3.42
N MET A 65 -1.78 7.13 4.46
CA MET A 65 -1.95 7.90 5.68
C MET A 65 -1.81 9.41 5.45
N ALA A 66 -0.80 9.83 4.67
CA ALA A 66 -0.60 11.23 4.31
C ALA A 66 -1.82 11.80 3.56
N SER A 67 -2.38 11.02 2.62
CA SER A 67 -3.61 11.40 1.91
C SER A 67 -4.82 11.53 2.85
N ARG A 68 -4.95 10.62 3.82
CA ARG A 68 -6.01 10.67 4.85
C ARG A 68 -5.88 11.90 5.75
N ASN A 69 -4.66 12.23 6.18
CA ASN A 69 -4.40 13.39 7.03
C ASN A 69 -4.63 14.70 6.29
N ALA A 70 -4.21 14.81 5.02
CA ALA A 70 -4.50 15.99 4.21
C ALA A 70 -6.00 16.24 4.06
N TYR A 71 -6.78 15.16 3.88
CA TYR A 71 -8.25 15.24 3.82
C TYR A 71 -8.87 15.70 5.15
N HIS A 72 -8.43 15.15 6.27
CA HIS A 72 -8.90 15.58 7.60
C HIS A 72 -8.54 17.05 7.88
N ASN A 73 -7.33 17.48 7.54
CA ASN A 73 -6.89 18.86 7.75
C ASN A 73 -7.71 19.85 6.91
N ASN A 74 -8.03 19.51 5.66
CA ASN A 74 -8.92 20.34 4.83
C ASN A 74 -10.34 20.43 5.41
N GLN A 75 -10.89 19.32 5.91
CA GLN A 75 -12.20 19.35 6.58
C GLN A 75 -12.18 20.20 7.86
N LEU A 76 -11.12 20.11 8.66
CA LEU A 76 -10.94 20.96 9.85
C LEU A 76 -10.81 22.44 9.48
N ALA A 77 -10.13 22.78 8.37
CA ALA A 77 -10.04 24.14 7.87
C ALA A 77 -11.41 24.68 7.44
N MET A 78 -12.20 23.89 6.69
CA MET A 78 -13.55 24.28 6.28
C MET A 78 -14.51 24.42 7.48
N SER A 79 -14.31 23.63 8.55
CA SER A 79 -15.10 23.73 9.79
C SER A 79 -14.75 24.97 10.59
N LYS A 80 -13.51 25.46 10.53
CA LYS A 80 -13.10 26.72 11.17
C LYS A 80 -13.71 27.95 10.47
N ASP A 81 -13.97 27.85 9.16
CA ASP A 81 -14.62 28.90 8.37
C ASP A 81 -16.16 28.95 8.52
N GLY A 82 -16.74 28.17 9.44
CA GLY A 82 -18.17 28.20 9.75
C GLY A 82 -19.06 27.47 8.74
N ASN A 83 -18.48 26.74 7.78
CA ASN A 83 -19.24 25.86 6.90
C ASN A 83 -19.68 24.58 7.65
N PRO A 84 -20.89 24.05 7.41
CA PRO A 84 -21.33 22.79 7.99
C PRO A 84 -20.51 21.65 7.39
N VAL A 85 -19.58 21.11 8.18
CA VAL A 85 -18.75 19.97 7.78
C VAL A 85 -19.34 18.71 8.40
N ASP A 86 -19.71 17.77 7.54
CA ASP A 86 -20.24 16.50 7.96
C ASP A 86 -19.10 15.51 8.24
N PHE A 87 -18.63 15.49 9.49
CA PHE A 87 -17.60 14.55 9.95
C PHE A 87 -18.04 13.08 9.87
N SER A 88 -19.33 12.80 9.68
CA SER A 88 -19.85 11.45 9.51
C SER A 88 -19.57 10.88 8.11
N LYS A 89 -19.32 11.74 7.11
CA LYS A 89 -18.78 11.33 5.81
C LYS A 89 -17.26 11.16 5.91
N GLN A 90 -16.85 10.11 6.62
CA GLN A 90 -15.49 9.57 6.49
C GLN A 90 -15.31 9.08 5.05
N HIS A 91 -14.81 9.93 4.16
CA HIS A 91 -14.28 9.47 2.89
C HIS A 91 -12.83 9.04 3.09
N PRO A 92 -12.61 7.74 3.32
CA PRO A 92 -11.84 6.95 2.41
C PRO A 92 -12.80 6.00 1.70
N SER A 93 -12.68 5.84 0.39
CA SER A 93 -13.41 4.73 -0.26
C SER A 93 -13.08 3.45 0.50
N THR A 94 -14.04 2.53 0.61
CA THR A 94 -13.83 1.21 1.25
C THR A 94 -12.55 0.54 0.73
N PHE A 95 -12.24 0.77 -0.54
CA PHE A 95 -11.01 0.36 -1.21
C PHE A 95 -9.72 0.96 -0.62
N HIS A 96 -9.70 2.24 -0.25
CA HIS A 96 -8.53 2.86 0.40
C HIS A 96 -8.24 2.23 1.76
N HIS A 97 -9.28 1.99 2.58
CA HIS A 97 -9.12 1.35 3.88
C HIS A 97 -8.66 -0.10 3.77
N GLN A 98 -9.20 -0.84 2.80
CA GLN A 98 -8.75 -2.20 2.48
C GLN A 98 -7.30 -2.22 2.01
N LEU A 99 -6.90 -1.28 1.16
CA LEU A 99 -5.53 -1.20 0.66
C LEU A 99 -4.53 -0.80 1.75
N GLU A 100 -4.90 0.08 2.68
CA GLU A 100 -4.07 0.43 3.85
C GLU A 100 -3.82 -0.80 4.72
N LYS A 101 -4.86 -1.58 5.03
CA LYS A 101 -4.74 -2.84 5.77
C LYS A 101 -3.91 -3.88 5.02
N ALA A 102 -4.14 -4.03 3.71
CA ALA A 102 -3.40 -4.97 2.88
C ALA A 102 -1.90 -4.63 2.85
N ALA A 103 -1.54 -3.34 2.76
CA ALA A 103 -0.16 -2.89 2.84
C ALA A 103 0.46 -3.20 4.22
N GLN A 104 -0.25 -2.94 5.32
CA GLN A 104 0.25 -3.27 6.66
C GLN A 104 0.47 -4.78 6.84
N ILE A 105 -0.47 -5.62 6.40
CA ILE A 105 -0.32 -7.08 6.44
C ILE A 105 0.86 -7.52 5.57
N THR A 106 1.00 -6.94 4.37
CA THR A 106 2.13 -7.22 3.47
C THR A 106 3.46 -6.86 4.12
N ALA A 107 3.53 -5.76 4.87
CA ALA A 107 4.74 -5.37 5.60
C ALA A 107 5.12 -6.43 6.65
N VAL A 108 4.15 -6.94 7.41
CA VAL A 108 4.37 -8.02 8.40
C VAL A 108 4.87 -9.30 7.72
N ILE A 109 4.21 -9.71 6.62
CA ILE A 109 4.61 -10.91 5.87
C ILE A 109 6.01 -10.74 5.29
N GLY A 110 6.30 -9.58 4.69
CA GLY A 110 7.62 -9.27 4.15
C GLY A 110 8.71 -9.29 5.24
N THR A 111 8.39 -8.90 6.48
CA THR A 111 9.36 -8.96 7.59
C THR A 111 9.65 -10.41 7.98
N VAL A 112 8.63 -11.27 7.97
CA VAL A 112 8.81 -12.71 8.20
C VAL A 112 9.65 -13.33 7.08
N ILE A 113 9.38 -13.02 5.82
CA ILE A 113 10.17 -13.51 4.67
C ILE A 113 11.60 -13.01 4.76
N TRP A 114 11.81 -11.74 5.14
CA TRP A 114 13.14 -11.19 5.27
C TRP A 114 13.95 -11.82 6.41
N GLY A 115 13.34 -12.00 7.59
CA GLY A 115 14.03 -12.55 8.77
C GLY A 115 14.18 -14.07 8.76
N TYR A 116 13.25 -14.79 8.13
CA TYR A 116 13.18 -16.25 8.17
C TYR A 116 13.24 -16.91 6.79
N GLY A 117 13.46 -16.16 5.71
CA GLY A 117 13.48 -16.68 4.35
C GLY A 117 14.47 -17.83 4.14
N ASP A 118 15.62 -17.77 4.80
CA ASP A 118 16.65 -18.82 4.71
C ASP A 118 16.19 -20.13 5.41
N LEU A 119 15.35 -20.05 6.46
CA LEU A 119 14.81 -21.24 7.13
C LEU A 119 13.77 -21.96 6.26
N PHE A 120 12.95 -21.22 5.51
CA PHE A 120 11.97 -21.83 4.62
C PHE A 120 12.63 -22.57 3.46
N ILE A 121 13.77 -22.09 2.97
CA ILE A 121 14.49 -22.76 1.88
C ILE A 121 15.24 -23.99 2.39
N ASN A 122 15.95 -23.88 3.52
CA ASN A 122 16.77 -24.99 4.04
C ASN A 122 15.96 -26.14 4.68
N LYS A 123 14.68 -25.97 4.98
CA LYS A 123 13.84 -27.01 5.62
C LYS A 123 12.75 -27.59 4.72
N LEU A 124 12.46 -26.95 3.58
CA LEU A 124 11.38 -27.36 2.68
C LEU A 124 11.88 -28.11 1.43
N PHE A 125 13.18 -28.10 1.17
CA PHE A 125 13.87 -28.87 0.13
C PHE A 125 15.04 -29.66 0.72
#